data_AF-A0A8T0E2K2-F1
#
_entry.id   AF-A0A8T0E2K2-F1
#
_cell.length_a   1.000
_cell.length_b   1.000
_cell.length_c   1.000
_cell.angle_alpha   90.00
_cell.angle_beta   90.00
_cell.angle_gamma   90.00
#
_symmetry.space_group_name_H-M   'P 1'
#
loop_
_entity.id
_entity.type
_entity.pdbx_description
1 polymer ?
#
loop_
_entity_poly.entity_id
_entity_poly.type
_entity_poly.pdbx_seq_one_letter_code
_entity_poly.pdbx_strand_id
1 'polypeptide(L)'
;MICRLKRILNWDLIEDEGLFNKERGSEIIRDLMVHFNRWKSLIGTSNNLADFVGLQHLVIYTMAKLCFYYWIRDSEIVAEILRQVYICDGHFSSMFAHIMNHNERRSMWPAPNQETRQKEYLTMVYFLTHAHNAKLEFSGVRFVDLRLRVPLRVPPVFLAAIYNKPQMLLLLLRHGAIVDRRHTGGRSDDWDLNMLLRHLIRILWASLGSETEDSSWDTTIIPMGELEFSLMNFDSGGLMTTSNSHDFIRSVSERGIVPRLMNRYLEPSDLRHLCRFTIRDSLNVNWNLPFGVFSLPLPKVLQKYVNLSED
;
A
#
# COMPACT_ATOMS: atom_id res chain seq x y z
N MET A 1 10.26 30.26 9.65
CA MET A 1 10.07 28.91 9.07
C MET A 1 8.98 28.13 9.79
N ILE A 2 9.07 27.87 11.09
CA ILE A 2 8.05 27.13 11.88
C ILE A 2 6.67 27.80 11.82
N CYS A 3 6.55 29.13 11.89
CA CYS A 3 5.25 29.81 11.76
C CYS A 3 4.69 29.74 10.32
N ARG A 4 5.54 29.70 9.29
CA ARG A 4 5.11 29.48 7.89
C ARG A 4 4.67 28.03 7.70
N LEU A 5 5.41 27.07 8.25
CA LEU A 5 5.05 25.65 8.25
C LEU A 5 3.75 25.41 9.03
N LYS A 6 3.60 25.96 10.24
CA LYS A 6 2.35 25.89 11.02
C LYS A 6 1.17 26.51 10.27
N ARG A 7 1.40 27.57 9.48
CA ARG A 7 0.38 28.17 8.62
C ARG A 7 0.04 27.27 7.41
N ILE A 8 1.03 26.59 6.81
CA ILE A 8 0.85 25.56 5.76
C ILE A 8 0.16 24.29 6.32
N LEU A 9 0.38 23.97 7.60
CA LEU A 9 -0.14 22.77 8.27
C LEU A 9 -1.54 22.95 8.87
N ASN A 10 -1.91 24.17 9.27
CA ASN A 10 -3.29 24.57 9.59
C ASN A 10 -4.11 24.93 8.34
N TRP A 11 -3.57 24.70 7.15
CA TRP A 11 -4.27 24.94 5.90
C TRP A 11 -5.29 23.83 5.70
N ASP A 12 -6.51 24.05 6.20
CA ASP A 12 -7.67 23.51 5.51
C ASP A 12 -7.55 23.97 4.07
N LEU A 13 -7.61 23.03 3.13
CA LEU A 13 -7.57 23.25 1.68
C LEU A 13 -8.77 24.12 1.25
N ILE A 14 -8.78 25.39 1.64
CA ILE A 14 -9.49 26.44 0.93
C ILE A 14 -8.70 26.58 -0.37
N GLU A 15 -9.42 26.34 -1.45
CA GLU A 15 -9.06 26.31 -2.87
C GLU A 15 -8.43 27.63 -3.33
N ASP A 16 -7.28 27.99 -2.77
CA ASP A 16 -6.54 29.17 -3.20
C ASP A 16 -5.61 28.76 -4.35
N GLU A 17 -6.22 28.46 -5.50
CA GLU A 17 -5.52 28.12 -6.76
C GLU A 17 -4.51 29.19 -7.21
N GLY A 18 -4.59 30.40 -6.63
CA GLY A 18 -3.77 31.54 -7.01
C GLY A 18 -2.40 31.66 -6.32
N LEU A 19 -2.12 30.95 -5.22
CA LEU A 19 -0.96 31.30 -4.37
C LEU A 19 0.36 30.62 -4.74
N PHE A 20 0.35 29.56 -5.55
CA PHE A 20 1.57 28.86 -5.95
C PHE A 20 1.49 28.35 -7.40
N ASN A 21 2.32 28.94 -8.27
CA ASN A 21 2.53 28.44 -9.63
C ASN A 21 3.09 27.01 -9.55
N LYS A 22 2.34 26.03 -10.08
CA LYS A 22 2.72 24.60 -10.12
C LYS A 22 4.12 24.38 -10.72
N GLU A 23 4.56 25.26 -11.62
CA GLU A 23 5.89 25.21 -12.25
C GLU A 23 7.04 25.40 -11.25
N ARG A 24 6.84 26.17 -10.17
CA ARG A 24 7.87 26.43 -9.14
C ARG A 24 7.90 25.40 -8.03
N GLY A 25 7.01 24.40 -8.05
CA GLY A 25 6.93 23.37 -7.01
C GLY A 25 8.28 22.67 -6.76
N SER A 26 9.00 22.34 -7.83
CA SER A 26 10.31 21.65 -7.71
C SER A 26 11.37 22.52 -7.04
N GLU A 27 11.39 23.83 -7.33
CA GLU A 27 12.30 24.80 -6.68
C GLU A 27 12.00 24.90 -5.19
N ILE A 28 10.71 25.07 -4.84
CA ILE A 28 10.25 25.19 -3.45
C ILE A 28 10.66 23.97 -2.63
N ILE A 29 10.47 22.76 -3.18
CA ILE A 29 10.87 21.52 -2.50
C ILE A 29 12.38 21.42 -2.33
N ARG A 30 13.18 21.79 -3.34
CA ARG A 30 14.65 21.78 -3.25
C ARG A 30 15.14 22.78 -2.19
N ASP A 31 14.58 23.98 -2.17
CA ASP A 31 14.91 24.98 -1.16
C ASP A 31 14.54 24.51 0.25
N LEU A 32 13.34 23.93 0.41
CA LEU A 32 12.92 23.32 1.69
C LEU A 32 13.88 22.22 2.12
N MET A 33 14.31 21.37 1.20
CA MET A 33 15.26 20.28 1.47
C MET A 33 16.63 20.83 1.91
N VAL A 34 17.15 21.86 1.23
CA VAL A 34 18.42 22.52 1.59
C VAL A 34 18.33 23.13 2.99
N HIS A 35 17.25 23.87 3.28
CA HIS A 35 17.04 24.45 4.60
C HIS A 35 16.85 23.39 5.69
N PHE A 36 16.12 22.31 5.39
CA PHE A 36 15.92 21.19 6.29
C PHE A 36 17.24 20.47 6.60
N ASN A 37 18.08 20.19 5.61
CA ASN A 37 19.37 19.54 5.82
C ASN A 37 20.35 20.42 6.60
N ARG A 38 20.38 21.73 6.32
CA ARG A 38 21.15 22.70 7.13
C ARG A 38 20.68 22.71 8.58
N TRP A 39 19.37 22.79 8.80
CA TRP A 39 18.78 22.75 10.13
C TRP A 39 19.09 21.43 10.88
N LYS A 40 18.97 20.28 10.20
CA LYS A 40 19.32 18.95 10.73
C LYS A 40 20.78 18.88 11.18
N SER A 41 21.70 19.45 10.40
CA SER A 41 23.14 19.49 10.75
C SER A 41 23.45 20.34 11.99
N LEU A 42 22.67 21.40 12.23
CA LEU A 42 22.86 22.31 13.38
C LEU A 42 22.30 21.75 14.69
N ILE A 43 21.33 20.84 14.63
CA ILE A 43 20.69 20.26 15.83
C ILE A 43 21.31 18.93 16.23
N GLY A 44 22.02 18.24 15.33
CA GLY A 44 22.82 17.06 15.69
C GLY A 44 23.81 17.30 16.85
N THR A 45 24.05 18.56 17.24
CA THR A 45 24.90 18.98 18.35
C THR A 45 24.15 19.38 19.64
N SER A 46 22.81 19.37 19.70
CA SER A 46 22.04 19.81 20.88
C SER A 46 21.13 18.73 21.49
N ASN A 47 21.10 18.66 22.82
CA ASN A 47 20.56 17.53 23.60
C ASN A 47 19.02 17.45 23.72
N ASN A 48 18.23 18.19 22.93
CA ASN A 48 16.76 18.15 23.00
C ASN A 48 16.17 17.24 21.90
N LEU A 49 16.22 15.93 22.13
CA LEU A 49 15.90 14.90 21.15
C LEU A 49 14.40 14.78 20.81
N ALA A 50 13.49 15.01 21.77
CA ALA A 50 12.06 14.72 21.60
C ALA A 50 11.32 15.74 20.71
N ASP A 51 11.52 17.03 20.96
CA ASP A 51 10.93 18.10 20.13
C ASP A 51 11.50 18.09 18.70
N PHE A 52 12.75 17.65 18.56
CA PHE A 52 13.43 17.49 17.28
C PHE A 52 12.76 16.44 16.39
N VAL A 53 12.46 15.25 16.94
CA VAL A 53 11.83 14.16 16.18
C VAL A 53 10.43 14.57 15.69
N GLY A 54 9.64 15.24 16.53
CA GLY A 54 8.30 15.72 16.15
C GLY A 54 8.35 16.73 15.00
N LEU A 55 9.25 17.73 15.07
CA LEU A 55 9.40 18.73 14.01
C LEU A 55 10.02 18.13 12.74
N GLN A 56 10.94 17.17 12.88
CA GLN A 56 11.54 16.45 11.76
C GLN A 56 10.48 15.69 10.96
N HIS A 57 9.66 14.86 11.63
CA HIS A 57 8.53 14.20 10.99
C HIS A 57 7.63 15.21 10.29
N LEU A 58 7.31 16.32 10.96
CA LEU A 58 6.39 17.32 10.44
C LEU A 58 6.87 17.92 9.12
N VAL A 59 8.14 18.31 9.06
CA VAL A 59 8.73 18.91 7.85
C VAL A 59 8.82 17.88 6.72
N ILE A 60 9.29 16.65 7.00
CA ILE A 60 9.44 15.60 5.98
C ILE A 60 8.09 15.22 5.37
N TYR A 61 7.08 14.94 6.21
CA TYR A 61 5.76 14.60 5.70
C TYR A 61 5.10 15.77 4.98
N THR A 62 5.36 17.02 5.39
CA THR A 62 4.90 18.19 4.63
C THR A 62 5.54 18.27 3.24
N MET A 63 6.85 18.03 3.14
CA MET A 63 7.54 17.99 1.85
C MET A 63 6.97 16.89 0.94
N ALA A 64 6.71 15.71 1.48
CA ALA A 64 6.06 14.63 0.75
C ALA A 64 4.65 15.03 0.27
N LYS A 65 3.83 15.69 1.11
CA LYS A 65 2.50 16.19 0.71
C LYS A 65 2.59 17.20 -0.42
N LEU A 66 3.53 18.13 -0.30
CA LEU A 66 3.74 19.16 -1.31
C LEU A 66 4.22 18.56 -2.64
N CYS A 67 5.02 17.48 -2.62
CA CYS A 67 5.36 16.76 -3.84
C CYS A 67 4.14 16.24 -4.59
N PHE A 68 3.21 15.62 -3.87
CA PHE A 68 1.94 15.17 -4.44
C PHE A 68 1.08 16.35 -4.91
N TYR A 69 0.94 17.39 -4.07
CA TYR A 69 0.11 18.58 -4.37
C TYR A 69 0.57 19.31 -5.64
N TYR A 70 1.88 19.51 -5.81
CA TYR A 70 2.45 20.11 -7.01
C TYR A 70 2.64 19.13 -8.17
N TRP A 71 2.36 17.84 -7.95
CA TRP A 71 2.57 16.78 -8.93
C TRP A 71 3.98 16.81 -9.53
N ILE A 72 4.99 16.81 -8.64
CA ILE A 72 6.40 16.93 -9.05
C ILE A 72 6.76 15.75 -9.95
N ARG A 73 7.26 16.05 -11.16
CA ARG A 73 7.63 15.05 -12.18
C ARG A 73 9.02 14.45 -11.96
N ASP A 74 9.89 15.15 -11.23
CA ASP A 74 11.26 14.73 -10.95
C ASP A 74 11.26 13.61 -9.90
N SER A 75 11.48 12.37 -10.36
CA SER A 75 11.51 11.19 -9.49
C SER A 75 12.65 11.21 -8.49
N GLU A 76 13.76 11.90 -8.76
CA GLU A 76 14.90 11.94 -7.83
C GLU A 76 14.58 12.78 -6.59
N ILE A 77 13.84 13.89 -6.77
CA ILE A 77 13.37 14.71 -5.64
C ILE A 77 12.44 13.89 -4.74
N VAL A 78 11.46 13.21 -5.35
CA VAL A 78 10.48 12.40 -4.60
C VAL A 78 11.17 11.25 -3.91
N ALA A 79 12.12 10.61 -4.58
CA ALA A 79 12.94 9.54 -4.02
C ALA A 79 13.76 10.00 -2.82
N GLU A 80 14.35 11.19 -2.87
CA GLU A 80 15.08 11.76 -1.74
C GLU A 80 14.17 11.99 -0.52
N ILE A 81 12.96 12.48 -0.74
CA ILE A 81 11.99 12.66 0.35
C ILE A 81 11.60 11.31 0.95
N LEU A 82 11.33 10.29 0.12
CA LEU A 82 11.02 8.95 0.60
C LEU A 82 12.20 8.34 1.38
N ARG A 83 13.44 8.61 0.98
CA ARG A 83 14.64 8.26 1.76
C ARG A 83 14.67 8.95 3.11
N GLN A 84 14.38 10.24 3.18
CA GLN A 84 14.30 10.96 4.46
C GLN A 84 13.17 10.43 5.35
N VAL A 85 12.01 10.08 4.79
CA VAL A 85 10.92 9.40 5.54
C VAL A 85 11.43 8.09 6.13
N TYR A 86 12.09 7.25 5.32
CA TYR A 86 12.61 5.98 5.79
C TYR A 86 13.71 6.13 6.85
N ILE A 87 14.59 7.13 6.71
CA ILE A 87 15.61 7.43 7.74
C ILE A 87 14.94 7.84 9.06
N CYS A 88 13.81 8.53 8.99
CA CYS A 88 13.10 9.02 10.19
C CYS A 88 12.33 7.90 10.90
N ASP A 89 11.54 7.12 10.15
CA ASP A 89 10.59 6.14 10.71
C ASP A 89 11.09 4.69 10.64
N GLY A 90 11.92 4.37 9.65
CA GLY A 90 12.29 3.01 9.26
C GLY A 90 11.18 2.21 8.57
N HIS A 91 10.05 2.86 8.25
CA HIS A 91 8.89 2.29 7.56
C HIS A 91 8.01 3.38 6.94
N PHE A 92 7.03 2.98 6.12
CA PHE A 92 6.07 3.91 5.50
C PHE A 92 4.66 3.80 6.07
N SER A 93 4.48 3.26 7.28
CA SER A 93 3.16 3.08 7.91
C SER A 93 2.30 4.33 7.85
N SER A 94 2.81 5.53 8.15
CA SER A 94 1.98 6.75 8.12
C SER A 94 1.44 7.08 6.72
N MET A 95 2.17 6.72 5.65
CA MET A 95 1.72 6.92 4.26
C MET A 95 0.67 5.89 3.84
N PHE A 96 0.82 4.63 4.27
CA PHE A 96 -0.07 3.54 3.89
C PHE A 96 -1.29 3.40 4.82
N ALA A 97 -1.13 3.61 6.14
CA ALA A 97 -2.14 3.32 7.14
C ALA A 97 -3.37 4.23 6.99
N HIS A 98 -3.21 5.50 6.63
CA HIS A 98 -4.35 6.39 6.36
C HIS A 98 -5.19 5.91 5.16
N ILE A 99 -4.52 5.38 4.14
CA ILE A 99 -5.13 4.93 2.88
C ILE A 99 -5.83 3.58 3.07
N MET A 100 -5.34 2.78 4.00
CA MET A 100 -5.89 1.46 4.31
C MET A 100 -6.96 1.52 5.41
N ASN A 101 -6.84 2.42 6.39
CA ASN A 101 -7.71 2.54 7.56
C ASN A 101 -8.11 4.00 7.82
N HIS A 102 -9.34 4.37 7.43
CA HIS A 102 -9.87 5.73 7.62
C HIS A 102 -10.13 6.10 9.10
N ASN A 103 -10.10 5.14 10.03
CA ASN A 103 -10.38 5.39 11.44
C ASN A 103 -9.16 5.88 12.23
N GLU A 104 -7.95 5.88 11.63
CA GLU A 104 -6.75 6.39 12.27
C GLU A 104 -6.71 7.92 12.23
N ARG A 105 -7.37 8.55 13.20
CA ARG A 105 -7.34 10.01 13.45
C ARG A 105 -5.96 10.57 13.81
N ARG A 106 -4.93 9.72 13.98
CA ARG A 106 -3.58 10.10 14.40
C ARG A 106 -2.56 10.22 13.26
N SER A 107 -2.95 9.98 12.01
CA SER A 107 -2.01 10.17 10.91
C SER A 107 -1.70 11.66 10.73
N MET A 108 -0.42 12.02 10.68
CA MET A 108 0.06 13.35 10.22
C MET A 108 -0.30 13.61 8.75
N TRP A 109 -0.93 12.64 8.08
CA TRP A 109 -1.47 12.69 6.75
C TRP A 109 -3.01 12.67 6.70
N PRO A 110 -3.73 13.59 7.39
CA PRO A 110 -5.18 13.64 7.23
C PRO A 110 -5.50 14.18 5.83
N ALA A 111 -6.51 13.59 5.19
CA ALA A 111 -7.11 14.13 3.99
C ALA A 111 -8.50 14.70 4.32
N PRO A 112 -8.82 15.93 3.88
CA PRO A 112 -10.10 16.55 4.15
C PRO A 112 -11.14 16.07 3.12
N ASN A 113 -12.24 15.50 3.62
CA ASN A 113 -13.53 15.30 2.93
C ASN A 113 -13.62 14.17 1.88
N GLN A 114 -14.85 13.72 1.58
CA GLN A 114 -15.26 12.52 0.81
C GLN A 114 -14.65 12.34 -0.61
N GLU A 115 -14.09 13.38 -1.23
CA GLU A 115 -13.20 13.27 -2.42
C GLU A 115 -11.87 12.52 -2.11
N THR A 116 -11.68 12.16 -0.84
CA THR A 116 -10.53 11.45 -0.25
C THR A 116 -10.16 10.18 -0.98
N ARG A 117 -11.12 9.30 -1.27
CA ARG A 117 -10.80 7.94 -1.74
C ARG A 117 -10.06 7.95 -3.08
N GLN A 118 -10.46 8.83 -4.00
CA GLN A 118 -9.75 9.02 -5.27
C GLN A 118 -8.38 9.67 -5.05
N LYS A 119 -8.29 10.67 -4.18
CA LYS A 119 -7.03 11.34 -3.84
C LYS A 119 -6.03 10.38 -3.17
N GLU A 120 -6.47 9.48 -2.31
CA GLU A 120 -5.66 8.44 -1.66
C GLU A 120 -5.10 7.43 -2.68
N TYR A 121 -5.96 6.91 -3.56
CA TYR A 121 -5.54 6.03 -4.65
C TYR A 121 -4.49 6.72 -5.54
N LEU A 122 -4.77 7.96 -5.96
CA LEU A 122 -3.83 8.76 -6.77
C LEU A 122 -2.52 9.06 -6.03
N THR A 123 -2.57 9.26 -4.71
CA THR A 123 -1.38 9.46 -3.88
C THR A 123 -0.49 8.21 -3.91
N MET A 124 -1.06 7.01 -3.78
CA MET A 124 -0.28 5.78 -3.90
C MET A 124 0.26 5.56 -5.32
N VAL A 125 -0.56 5.81 -6.35
CA VAL A 125 -0.09 5.75 -7.75
C VAL A 125 1.11 6.67 -7.94
N TYR A 126 1.05 7.91 -7.44
CA TYR A 126 2.12 8.89 -7.51
C TYR A 126 3.42 8.37 -6.88
N PHE A 127 3.38 7.99 -5.60
CA PHE A 127 4.59 7.54 -4.91
C PHE A 127 5.13 6.20 -5.42
N LEU A 128 4.28 5.23 -5.75
CA LEU A 128 4.71 3.96 -6.34
C LEU A 128 5.38 4.17 -7.71
N THR A 129 4.86 5.10 -8.51
CA THR A 129 5.44 5.42 -9.83
C THR A 129 6.82 6.06 -9.68
N HIS A 130 6.97 7.05 -8.81
CA HIS A 130 8.27 7.68 -8.58
C HIS A 130 9.27 6.73 -7.93
N ALA A 131 8.83 5.93 -6.95
CA ALA A 131 9.67 4.92 -6.32
C ALA A 131 10.16 3.87 -7.34
N HIS A 132 9.29 3.48 -8.27
CA HIS A 132 9.64 2.58 -9.37
C HIS A 132 10.66 3.20 -10.32
N ASN A 133 10.40 4.42 -10.80
CA ASN A 133 11.28 5.13 -11.74
C ASN A 133 12.68 5.38 -11.15
N ALA A 134 12.76 5.66 -9.85
CA ALA A 134 14.01 5.82 -9.11
C ALA A 134 14.60 4.51 -8.57
N LYS A 135 13.99 3.34 -8.89
CA LYS A 135 14.40 2.00 -8.44
C LYS A 135 14.66 1.92 -6.93
N LEU A 136 13.72 2.46 -6.14
CA LEU A 136 13.88 2.58 -4.71
C LEU A 136 13.83 1.24 -3.97
N GLU A 137 14.94 0.93 -3.33
CA GLU A 137 15.08 -0.18 -2.40
C GLU A 137 15.52 0.34 -1.03
N PHE A 138 14.98 -0.28 0.01
CA PHE A 138 15.27 0.01 1.40
C PHE A 138 15.64 -1.30 2.08
N SER A 139 16.87 -1.39 2.58
CA SER A 139 17.41 -2.63 3.16
C SER A 139 17.31 -3.84 2.20
N GLY A 140 17.53 -3.62 0.90
CA GLY A 140 17.43 -4.66 -0.14
C GLY A 140 16.01 -5.12 -0.48
N VAL A 141 14.98 -4.41 0.01
CA VAL A 141 13.58 -4.67 -0.29
C VAL A 141 12.99 -3.49 -1.05
N ARG A 142 12.22 -3.77 -2.10
CA ARG A 142 11.55 -2.73 -2.90
C ARG A 142 10.53 -1.97 -2.05
N PHE A 143 10.31 -0.70 -2.39
CA PHE A 143 9.32 0.15 -1.73
C PHE A 143 7.92 -0.49 -1.64
N VAL A 144 7.47 -1.17 -2.71
CA VAL A 144 6.15 -1.84 -2.77
C VAL A 144 6.02 -3.05 -1.83
N ASP A 145 7.15 -3.67 -1.48
CA ASP A 145 7.23 -4.89 -0.66
C ASP A 145 7.68 -4.62 0.78
N LEU A 146 7.91 -3.34 1.12
CA LEU A 146 8.46 -2.97 2.42
C LEU A 146 7.44 -3.23 3.53
N ARG A 147 7.86 -3.95 4.58
CA ARG A 147 6.98 -4.19 5.73
C ARG A 147 6.66 -2.90 6.46
N LEU A 148 5.37 -2.68 6.67
CA LEU A 148 4.85 -1.65 7.54
C LEU A 148 5.06 -2.08 9.01
N ARG A 149 4.99 -1.16 9.97
CA ARG A 149 4.99 -1.50 11.42
C ARG A 149 3.60 -1.39 12.03
N VAL A 150 2.85 -0.38 11.60
CA VAL A 150 1.48 -0.09 12.01
C VAL A 150 0.59 -0.17 10.77
N PRO A 151 -0.62 -0.76 10.88
CA PRO A 151 -1.18 -1.45 12.05
C PRO A 151 -0.61 -2.86 12.26
N LEU A 152 -0.13 -3.51 11.19
CA LEU A 152 0.46 -4.85 11.25
C LEU A 152 1.84 -4.86 10.58
N ARG A 153 2.71 -5.79 11.01
CA ARG A 153 4.07 -5.92 10.49
C ARG A 153 4.13 -6.65 9.14
N VAL A 154 3.44 -6.11 8.14
CA VAL A 154 3.18 -6.78 6.85
C VAL A 154 3.50 -5.89 5.66
N PRO A 155 3.78 -6.46 4.48
CA PRO A 155 3.81 -5.71 3.24
C PRO A 155 2.43 -5.08 2.91
N PRO A 156 2.38 -3.93 2.22
CA PRO A 156 1.14 -3.23 1.89
C PRO A 156 0.09 -4.08 1.17
N VAL A 157 0.51 -5.06 0.37
CA VAL A 157 -0.40 -5.95 -0.39
C VAL A 157 -1.32 -6.74 0.53
N PHE A 158 -0.81 -7.17 1.68
CA PHE A 158 -1.59 -7.91 2.68
C PHE A 158 -2.55 -6.97 3.41
N LEU A 159 -2.14 -5.74 3.75
CA LEU A 159 -3.07 -4.76 4.31
C LEU A 159 -4.22 -4.44 3.36
N ALA A 160 -3.94 -4.29 2.06
CA ALA A 160 -4.97 -4.01 1.07
C ALA A 160 -6.01 -5.14 1.01
N ALA A 161 -5.58 -6.40 1.14
CA ALA A 161 -6.47 -7.53 1.26
C ALA A 161 -7.23 -7.52 2.61
N ILE A 162 -6.53 -7.25 3.72
CA ILE A 162 -7.10 -7.25 5.07
C ILE A 162 -8.25 -6.25 5.21
N TYR A 163 -8.01 -5.03 4.73
CA TYR A 163 -8.97 -3.91 4.79
C TYR A 163 -9.97 -3.89 3.62
N ASN A 164 -10.06 -4.96 2.82
CA ASN A 164 -10.97 -5.05 1.69
C ASN A 164 -10.87 -3.86 0.71
N LYS A 165 -9.65 -3.53 0.26
CA LYS A 165 -9.36 -2.44 -0.68
C LYS A 165 -8.97 -3.02 -2.05
N PRO A 166 -9.90 -3.55 -2.86
CA PRO A 166 -9.59 -4.29 -4.08
C PRO A 166 -8.82 -3.47 -5.13
N GLN A 167 -9.13 -2.18 -5.26
CA GLN A 167 -8.43 -1.29 -6.18
C GLN A 167 -6.96 -1.08 -5.78
N MET A 168 -6.69 -0.96 -4.47
CA MET A 168 -5.34 -0.82 -3.94
C MET A 168 -4.56 -2.13 -4.03
N LEU A 169 -5.22 -3.26 -3.74
CA LEU A 169 -4.66 -4.60 -3.92
C LEU A 169 -4.21 -4.81 -5.37
N LEU A 170 -5.09 -4.48 -6.33
CA LEU A 170 -4.77 -4.57 -7.75
C LEU A 170 -3.62 -3.64 -8.14
N LEU A 171 -3.59 -2.41 -7.63
CA LEU A 171 -2.51 -1.46 -7.89
C LEU A 171 -1.16 -2.02 -7.43
N LEU A 172 -1.07 -2.49 -6.19
CA LEU A 172 0.16 -3.07 -5.63
C LEU A 172 0.62 -4.29 -6.43
N LEU A 173 -0.30 -5.19 -6.78
CA LEU A 173 0.00 -6.35 -7.62
C LEU A 173 0.49 -5.94 -9.01
N ARG A 174 -0.10 -4.91 -9.63
CA ARG A 174 0.34 -4.36 -10.91
C ARG A 174 1.77 -3.82 -10.83
N HIS A 175 2.12 -3.15 -9.74
CA HIS A 175 3.48 -2.70 -9.43
C HIS A 175 4.45 -3.82 -9.04
N GLY A 176 4.00 -5.08 -9.05
CA GLY A 176 4.87 -6.24 -8.85
C GLY A 176 5.03 -6.68 -7.40
N ALA A 177 4.09 -6.30 -6.51
CA ALA A 177 4.10 -6.73 -5.11
C ALA A 177 4.17 -8.26 -4.99
N ILE A 178 5.03 -8.73 -4.10
CA ILE A 178 5.27 -10.16 -3.87
C ILE A 178 4.30 -10.67 -2.81
N VAL A 179 3.52 -11.68 -3.17
CA VAL A 179 2.54 -12.33 -2.27
C VAL A 179 3.06 -13.65 -1.71
N ASP A 180 4.03 -14.28 -2.39
CA ASP A 180 4.62 -15.54 -1.95
C ASP A 180 6.13 -15.40 -1.94
N ARG A 181 6.72 -15.39 -0.73
CA ARG A 181 8.17 -15.52 -0.58
C ARG A 181 8.49 -17.00 -0.62
N ARG A 182 8.83 -17.49 -1.83
CA ARG A 182 9.47 -18.80 -1.99
C ARG A 182 10.63 -18.89 -1.01
N HIS A 183 10.52 -19.83 -0.08
CA HIS A 183 11.24 -19.85 1.19
C HIS A 183 12.77 -19.82 0.99
N THR A 184 13.42 -18.81 1.55
CA THR A 184 14.80 -18.90 2.03
C THR A 184 14.79 -18.59 3.54
N GLY A 185 14.39 -19.59 4.34
CA GLY A 185 14.56 -19.57 5.80
C GLY A 185 13.61 -18.66 6.59
N GLY A 186 12.30 -18.67 6.28
CA GLY A 186 11.31 -17.83 6.97
C GLY A 186 11.14 -18.18 8.46
N ARG A 187 11.04 -17.14 9.29
CA ARG A 187 10.57 -17.25 10.68
C ARG A 187 9.06 -17.54 10.68
N SER A 188 8.54 -18.11 11.77
CA SER A 188 7.10 -18.44 11.95
C SER A 188 6.13 -17.26 11.78
N ASP A 189 6.61 -16.01 11.76
CA ASP A 189 5.80 -14.78 11.63
C ASP A 189 5.73 -14.26 10.17
N ASP A 190 6.14 -15.05 9.20
CA ASP A 190 6.13 -14.64 7.80
C ASP A 190 4.75 -14.81 7.16
N TRP A 191 4.19 -13.69 6.70
CA TRP A 191 2.90 -13.63 6.01
C TRP A 191 3.03 -14.25 4.62
N ASP A 192 2.13 -15.16 4.30
CA ASP A 192 2.18 -15.96 3.06
C ASP A 192 0.88 -15.88 2.25
N LEU A 193 0.93 -16.45 1.04
CA LEU A 193 -0.21 -16.52 0.12
C LEU A 193 -1.43 -17.21 0.76
N ASN A 194 -1.20 -18.25 1.57
CA ASN A 194 -2.30 -18.99 2.22
C ASN A 194 -3.09 -18.08 3.15
N MET A 195 -2.39 -17.23 3.90
CA MET A 195 -3.01 -16.32 4.85
C MET A 195 -3.82 -15.23 4.12
N LEU A 196 -3.31 -14.71 2.99
CA LEU A 196 -4.06 -13.79 2.12
C LEU A 196 -5.31 -14.45 1.52
N LEU A 197 -5.19 -15.68 1.01
CA LEU A 197 -6.31 -16.42 0.44
C LEU A 197 -7.40 -16.67 1.51
N ARG A 198 -7.01 -17.11 2.71
CA ARG A 198 -7.95 -17.30 3.84
C ARG A 198 -8.72 -16.02 4.14
N HIS A 199 -8.05 -14.87 4.13
CA HIS A 199 -8.70 -13.59 4.42
C HIS A 199 -9.66 -13.16 3.30
N LEU A 200 -9.24 -13.26 2.04
CA LEU A 200 -10.10 -12.92 0.91
C LEU A 200 -11.35 -13.79 0.85
N ILE A 201 -11.23 -15.10 1.11
CA ILE A 201 -12.38 -16.01 1.12
C ILE A 201 -13.35 -15.62 2.25
N ARG A 202 -12.84 -15.22 3.44
CA ARG A 202 -13.67 -14.73 4.55
C ARG A 202 -14.40 -13.43 4.22
N ILE A 203 -13.74 -12.47 3.58
CA ILE A 203 -14.38 -11.22 3.14
C ILE A 203 -15.48 -11.51 2.12
N LEU A 204 -15.17 -12.32 1.10
CA LEU A 204 -16.15 -12.71 0.09
C LEU A 204 -17.37 -13.36 0.73
N TRP A 205 -17.16 -14.26 1.70
CA TRP A 205 -18.22 -14.87 2.49
C TRP A 205 -19.10 -13.85 3.21
N ALA A 206 -18.51 -12.91 3.94
CA ALA A 206 -19.25 -11.88 4.68
C ALA A 206 -20.07 -10.97 3.74
N SER A 207 -19.50 -10.58 2.59
CA SER A 207 -20.18 -9.74 1.60
C SER A 207 -21.35 -10.43 0.90
N LEU A 208 -21.35 -11.78 0.87
CA LEU A 208 -22.41 -12.59 0.26
C LEU A 208 -23.53 -12.97 1.24
N GLY A 209 -23.42 -12.58 2.53
CA GLY A 209 -24.45 -12.78 3.55
C GLY A 209 -25.31 -11.55 3.84
N SER A 210 -24.94 -10.36 3.33
CA SER A 210 -25.70 -9.12 3.50
C SER A 210 -26.54 -8.79 2.25
N GLU A 211 -27.59 -9.56 2.00
CA GLU A 211 -28.71 -9.12 1.14
C GLU A 211 -29.75 -8.35 1.96
N THR A 212 -29.30 -7.40 2.79
CA THR A 212 -30.22 -6.37 3.32
C THR A 212 -30.04 -5.13 2.48
N GLU A 213 -31.06 -4.86 1.68
CA GLU A 213 -31.32 -3.58 1.03
C GLU A 213 -31.08 -2.44 2.03
N ASP A 214 -30.43 -1.38 1.56
CA ASP A 214 -29.98 -0.21 2.32
C ASP A 214 -28.79 -0.43 3.26
N SER A 215 -27.58 -0.47 2.69
CA SER A 215 -26.46 0.23 3.34
C SER A 215 -25.41 0.70 2.34
N SER A 216 -25.13 2.00 2.44
CA SER A 216 -23.85 2.64 2.09
C SER A 216 -22.68 1.69 2.31
N TRP A 217 -21.65 1.77 1.46
CA TRP A 217 -20.41 0.97 1.48
C TRP A 217 -19.55 1.12 2.76
N ASP A 218 -20.16 1.40 3.91
CA ASP A 218 -19.56 1.51 5.21
C ASP A 218 -19.44 0.12 5.86
N THR A 219 -18.24 -0.42 5.71
CA THR A 219 -17.45 -0.94 6.84
C THR A 219 -18.13 -1.92 7.79
N THR A 220 -18.15 -3.20 7.41
CA THR A 220 -17.78 -4.25 8.38
C THR A 220 -16.26 -4.21 8.56
N ILE A 221 -15.79 -3.20 9.30
CA ILE A 221 -14.50 -3.28 9.97
C ILE A 221 -14.66 -4.40 10.98
N ILE A 222 -14.14 -5.58 10.67
CA ILE A 222 -13.90 -6.57 11.71
C ILE A 222 -12.95 -5.87 12.70
N PRO A 223 -13.32 -5.69 13.97
CA PRO A 223 -12.47 -5.05 14.94
C PRO A 223 -11.11 -5.75 14.94
N MET A 224 -10.02 -4.99 14.83
CA MET A 224 -8.65 -5.52 14.77
C MET A 224 -8.36 -6.54 15.88
N GLY A 225 -9.00 -6.42 17.06
CA GLY A 225 -8.88 -7.37 18.16
C GLY A 225 -9.53 -8.74 17.91
N GLU A 226 -10.62 -8.83 17.13
CA GLU A 226 -11.19 -10.11 16.70
C GLU A 226 -10.35 -10.75 15.57
N LEU A 227 -9.68 -9.92 14.76
CA LEU A 227 -8.73 -10.38 13.76
C LEU A 227 -7.48 -10.97 14.41
N GLU A 228 -6.87 -10.29 15.39
CA GLU A 228 -5.72 -10.80 16.15
C GLU A 228 -6.08 -12.09 16.89
N PHE A 229 -7.24 -12.16 17.54
CA PHE A 229 -7.70 -13.36 18.23
C PHE A 229 -8.01 -14.52 17.26
N SER A 230 -8.54 -14.24 16.06
CA SER A 230 -8.80 -15.27 15.05
C SER A 230 -7.55 -15.71 14.28
N LEU A 231 -6.53 -14.85 14.19
CA LEU A 231 -5.24 -15.15 13.58
C LEU A 231 -4.35 -15.98 14.51
N MET A 232 -4.38 -15.74 15.83
CA MET A 232 -3.58 -16.49 16.80
C MET A 232 -4.15 -17.88 17.16
N ASN A 233 -5.45 -18.11 16.96
CA ASN A 233 -6.11 -19.38 17.31
C ASN A 233 -6.24 -20.36 16.13
N PHE A 234 -5.75 -20.04 14.94
CA PHE A 234 -5.69 -20.98 13.81
C PHE A 234 -4.35 -21.71 13.85
N ASP A 235 -4.26 -22.68 14.76
CA ASP A 235 -3.07 -23.49 14.90
C ASP A 235 -2.81 -24.31 13.63
N SER A 236 -1.56 -24.33 13.19
CA SER A 236 -1.11 -25.08 12.01
C SER A 236 -1.01 -26.59 12.28
N GLY A 237 -1.16 -26.99 13.54
CA GLY A 237 -1.21 -28.38 14.00
C GLY A 237 -2.53 -28.73 14.67
N GLY A 238 -3.58 -28.96 13.89
CA GLY A 238 -4.80 -29.58 14.42
C GLY A 238 -6.07 -28.94 13.90
N LEU A 239 -6.74 -29.66 12.99
CA LEU A 239 -8.06 -29.34 12.47
C LEU A 239 -9.12 -29.54 13.59
N MET A 240 -9.14 -28.70 14.62
CA MET A 240 -10.28 -28.64 15.54
C MET A 240 -11.38 -27.79 14.88
N THR A 241 -12.22 -28.47 14.11
CA THR A 241 -13.37 -27.91 13.41
C THR A 241 -14.39 -27.37 14.42
N THR A 242 -14.46 -26.06 14.58
CA THR A 242 -15.64 -25.44 15.19
C THR A 242 -16.83 -25.58 14.22
N SER A 243 -18.06 -25.64 14.74
CA SER A 243 -19.30 -25.75 13.94
C SER A 243 -19.36 -24.71 12.80
N ASN A 244 -18.88 -23.50 13.07
CA ASN A 244 -18.85 -22.38 12.10
C ASN A 244 -17.91 -22.63 10.91
N SER A 245 -16.86 -23.43 11.08
CA SER A 245 -15.94 -23.80 9.99
C SER A 245 -16.60 -24.79 9.01
N HIS A 246 -17.46 -25.67 9.51
CA HIS A 246 -18.12 -26.67 8.67
C HIS A 246 -19.22 -26.04 7.81
N ASP A 247 -19.94 -25.05 8.36
CA ASP A 247 -20.94 -24.28 7.62
C ASP A 247 -20.29 -23.36 6.58
N PHE A 248 -19.13 -22.78 6.90
CA PHE A 248 -18.30 -22.04 5.95
C PHE A 248 -17.86 -22.91 4.75
N ILE A 249 -17.26 -24.07 5.00
CA ILE A 249 -16.81 -24.96 3.91
C ILE A 249 -17.99 -25.46 3.09
N ARG A 250 -19.11 -25.82 3.74
CA ARG A 250 -20.33 -26.26 3.06
C ARG A 250 -20.82 -25.19 2.08
N SER A 251 -20.95 -23.94 2.51
CA SER A 251 -21.56 -22.94 1.65
C SER A 251 -20.62 -22.33 0.60
N VAL A 252 -19.32 -22.24 0.87
CA VAL A 252 -18.32 -21.92 -0.18
C VAL A 252 -18.29 -23.04 -1.25
N SER A 253 -18.56 -24.29 -0.85
CA SER A 253 -18.68 -25.42 -1.77
C SER A 253 -19.99 -25.40 -2.56
N GLU A 254 -21.13 -25.16 -1.91
CA GLU A 254 -22.47 -25.06 -2.55
C GLU A 254 -22.52 -23.95 -3.62
N ARG A 255 -21.82 -22.83 -3.38
CA ARG A 255 -21.74 -21.70 -4.32
C ARG A 255 -20.69 -21.90 -5.43
N GLY A 256 -20.04 -23.07 -5.49
CA GLY A 256 -19.08 -23.44 -6.55
C GLY A 256 -17.71 -22.75 -6.45
N ILE A 257 -17.42 -22.05 -5.36
CA ILE A 257 -16.13 -21.37 -5.15
C ILE A 257 -15.03 -22.40 -4.86
N VAL A 258 -15.29 -23.38 -3.97
CA VAL A 258 -14.32 -24.46 -3.70
C VAL A 258 -14.03 -25.26 -4.97
N PRO A 259 -15.03 -25.76 -5.75
CA PRO A 259 -14.76 -26.41 -7.03
C PRO A 259 -13.94 -25.58 -8.02
N ARG A 260 -14.21 -24.27 -8.15
CA ARG A 260 -13.45 -23.37 -9.03
C ARG A 260 -12.00 -23.17 -8.57
N LEU A 261 -11.80 -23.02 -7.26
CA LEU A 261 -10.45 -22.95 -6.69
C LEU A 261 -9.73 -24.29 -6.84
N MET A 262 -10.40 -25.42 -6.60
CA MET A 262 -9.86 -26.76 -6.79
C MET A 262 -9.44 -26.98 -8.24
N ASN A 263 -10.29 -26.68 -9.22
CA ASN A 263 -9.90 -26.76 -10.63
C ASN A 263 -8.72 -25.83 -10.95
N ARG A 264 -8.68 -24.62 -10.40
CA ARG A 264 -7.60 -23.66 -10.69
C ARG A 264 -6.26 -24.02 -10.04
N TYR A 265 -6.26 -24.62 -8.86
CA TYR A 265 -5.06 -24.84 -8.04
C TYR A 265 -4.63 -26.31 -7.95
N LEU A 266 -5.49 -27.27 -8.28
CA LEU A 266 -5.15 -28.70 -8.31
C LEU A 266 -4.90 -29.22 -9.73
N GLU A 267 -5.36 -28.51 -10.76
CA GLU A 267 -4.98 -28.80 -12.15
C GLU A 267 -3.74 -27.98 -12.56
N PRO A 268 -2.91 -28.51 -13.48
CA PRO A 268 -1.80 -27.74 -14.03
C PRO A 268 -2.30 -26.42 -14.62
N SER A 269 -1.65 -25.31 -14.26
CA SER A 269 -2.03 -24.00 -14.81
C SER A 269 -1.89 -23.97 -16.32
N ASP A 270 -2.87 -23.34 -17.00
CA ASP A 270 -2.83 -23.15 -18.44
C ASP A 270 -1.51 -22.50 -18.90
N LEU A 271 -1.02 -22.89 -20.09
CA LEU A 271 0.16 -22.28 -20.71
C LEU A 271 0.03 -20.75 -20.78
N ARG A 272 -1.17 -20.24 -21.03
CA ARG A 272 -1.46 -18.79 -21.03
C ARG A 272 -1.12 -18.15 -19.68
N HIS A 273 -1.50 -18.79 -18.58
CA HIS A 273 -1.23 -18.30 -17.23
C HIS A 273 0.27 -18.37 -16.91
N LEU A 274 0.93 -19.47 -17.26
CA LEU A 274 2.37 -19.63 -17.09
C LEU A 274 3.15 -18.56 -17.88
N CYS A 275 2.77 -18.30 -19.13
CA CYS A 275 3.35 -17.22 -19.92
C CYS A 275 3.16 -15.85 -19.25
N ARG A 276 1.96 -15.54 -18.74
CA ARG A 276 1.72 -14.29 -18.00
C ARG A 276 2.63 -14.18 -16.78
N PHE A 277 2.77 -15.25 -16.01
CA PHE A 277 3.65 -15.29 -14.84
C PHE A 277 5.10 -15.02 -15.24
N THR A 278 5.64 -15.75 -16.22
CA THR A 278 7.03 -15.60 -16.69
C THR A 278 7.29 -14.19 -17.26
N ILE A 279 6.38 -13.65 -18.07
CA ILE A 279 6.50 -12.29 -18.60
C ILE A 279 6.53 -11.27 -17.46
N ARG A 280 5.58 -11.37 -16.53
CA ARG A 280 5.49 -10.44 -15.39
C ARG A 280 6.71 -10.55 -14.48
N ASP A 281 7.20 -11.75 -14.21
CA ASP A 281 8.39 -11.97 -13.38
C ASP A 281 9.63 -11.31 -14.01
N SER A 282 9.84 -11.51 -15.31
CA SER A 282 10.91 -10.83 -16.05
C SER A 282 10.76 -9.31 -16.04
N LEU A 283 9.56 -8.79 -16.27
CA LEU A 283 9.30 -7.34 -16.16
C LEU A 283 9.52 -6.84 -14.73
N ASN A 284 9.17 -7.63 -13.71
CA ASN A 284 9.33 -7.25 -12.32
C ASN A 284 10.82 -7.15 -11.97
N VAL A 285 11.61 -8.19 -12.28
CA VAL A 285 13.08 -8.21 -12.04
C VAL A 285 13.75 -7.00 -12.71
N ASN A 286 13.32 -6.64 -13.91
CA ASN A 286 13.89 -5.54 -14.68
C ASN A 286 13.34 -4.14 -14.33
N TRP A 287 12.51 -3.99 -13.29
CA TRP A 287 11.86 -2.71 -12.96
C TRP A 287 11.07 -2.12 -14.13
N ASN A 288 10.27 -2.95 -14.78
CA ASN A 288 9.41 -2.57 -15.91
C ASN A 288 7.91 -2.77 -15.61
N LEU A 289 7.51 -3.19 -14.41
CA LEU A 289 6.09 -3.24 -14.01
C LEU A 289 5.64 -1.95 -13.30
N PRO A 290 4.43 -1.43 -13.58
CA PRO A 290 3.44 -1.94 -14.54
C PRO A 290 3.64 -1.41 -15.98
N PHE A 291 4.36 -0.31 -16.14
CA PHE A 291 4.31 0.49 -17.37
C PHE A 291 4.96 -0.17 -18.59
N GLY A 292 6.00 -0.97 -18.38
CA GLY A 292 6.68 -1.71 -19.43
C GLY A 292 5.85 -2.84 -20.05
N VAL A 293 4.68 -3.18 -19.50
CA VAL A 293 3.74 -4.07 -20.19
C VAL A 293 3.25 -3.44 -21.50
N PHE A 294 3.07 -2.12 -21.52
CA PHE A 294 2.54 -1.38 -22.68
C PHE A 294 3.59 -1.09 -23.75
N SER A 295 4.88 -1.25 -23.44
CA SER A 295 5.97 -1.15 -24.42
C SER A 295 6.24 -2.46 -25.15
N LEU A 296 5.66 -3.58 -24.69
CA LEU A 296 5.78 -4.87 -25.38
C LEU A 296 5.01 -4.86 -26.70
N PRO A 297 5.54 -5.47 -27.77
CA PRO A 297 4.88 -5.60 -29.07
C PRO A 297 3.78 -6.69 -29.03
N LEU A 298 2.84 -6.55 -28.09
CA LEU A 298 1.72 -7.45 -27.87
C LEU A 298 0.41 -6.76 -28.26
N PRO A 299 -0.58 -7.52 -28.77
CA PRO A 299 -1.95 -7.02 -28.90
C PRO A 299 -2.49 -6.43 -27.59
N LYS A 300 -3.31 -5.36 -27.68
CA LYS A 300 -3.87 -4.65 -26.51
C LYS A 300 -4.57 -5.58 -25.51
N VAL A 301 -5.27 -6.60 -26.01
CA VAL A 301 -5.95 -7.60 -25.17
C VAL A 301 -4.95 -8.37 -24.31
N LEU A 302 -3.82 -8.80 -24.89
CA LEU A 302 -2.77 -9.50 -24.14
C LEU A 302 -2.03 -8.55 -23.20
N GLN A 303 -1.83 -7.28 -23.56
CA GLN A 303 -1.27 -6.28 -22.64
C GLN A 303 -2.16 -6.10 -21.41
N LYS A 304 -3.49 -6.01 -21.60
CA LYS A 304 -4.44 -5.94 -20.47
C LYS A 304 -4.42 -7.20 -19.61
N TYR A 305 -4.34 -8.38 -20.23
CA TYR A 305 -4.20 -9.65 -19.52
C TYR A 305 -2.93 -9.72 -18.67
N VAL A 306 -1.79 -9.34 -19.24
CA VAL A 306 -0.49 -9.30 -18.55
C VAL A 306 -0.49 -8.23 -17.44
N ASN A 307 -1.22 -7.12 -17.62
CA ASN A 307 -1.37 -6.07 -16.62
C ASN A 307 -2.45 -6.36 -15.56
N LEU A 308 -3.03 -7.56 -15.52
CA LEU A 308 -4.10 -7.92 -14.57
C LEU A 308 -5.34 -7.00 -14.68
N SER A 309 -5.59 -6.44 -15.85
CA SER A 309 -6.80 -5.64 -16.11
C SER A 309 -7.99 -6.50 -16.51
N GLU A 310 -7.73 -7.60 -17.21
CA GLU A 310 -8.72 -8.53 -17.74
C GLU A 310 -8.16 -9.96 -17.60
N ASP A 311 -9.00 -10.99 -17.46
CA ASP A 311 -8.61 -12.41 -17.36
C ASP A 311 -8.99 -13.17 -18.65
#